data_AF-A0A427A5U6-F1
#
_entry.id   AF-A0A427A5U6-F1
#
_cell.length_a   1.000
_cell.length_b   1.000
_cell.length_c   1.000
_cell.angle_alpha   90.00
_cell.angle_beta   90.00
_cell.angle_gamma   90.00
#
_symmetry.space_group_name_H-M   'P 1'
#
loop_
_entity.id
_entity.type
_entity.pdbx_description
1 polymer ?
#
loop_
_entity_poly.entity_id
_entity_poly.type
_entity_poly.pdbx_seq_one_letter_code
_entity_poly.pdbx_strand_id
1 'polypeptide(L)'
;KNPRRANMSYAAFKMMHWPTGIEHCASGFITHSPSDSSSPQIPPAQADDLDSSEWSTQRRVGPVPNLVVTAANVLEVYLVRIQEDDDRIPRSTGDQHGGGGTMDGLAGARLELVCHYRFLNSSCFFSSLHGNVQSLAILSLGVDDHNKRRDSIMLAFQDAKITVLEYDDSSHELRTR
;
A
#
# COMPACT_ATOMS: atom_id res chain seq x y z
N LYS A 1 -10.75 -18.45 -61.59
CA LYS A 1 -10.51 -17.38 -60.58
C LYS A 1 -10.79 -17.99 -59.21
N ASN A 2 -9.77 -18.54 -58.53
CA ASN A 2 -9.99 -19.28 -57.28
C ASN A 2 -10.27 -18.32 -56.11
N PRO A 3 -11.33 -18.53 -55.32
CA PRO A 3 -11.56 -17.74 -54.11
C PRO A 3 -10.50 -18.13 -53.07
N ARG A 4 -9.71 -17.15 -52.63
CA ARG A 4 -8.76 -17.35 -51.52
C ARG A 4 -9.58 -17.64 -50.26
N ARG A 5 -9.60 -18.89 -49.85
CA ARG A 5 -10.14 -19.35 -48.56
C ARG A 5 -9.30 -18.69 -47.47
N ALA A 6 -9.83 -17.71 -46.77
CA ALA A 6 -9.18 -17.14 -45.60
C ALA A 6 -9.13 -18.24 -44.52
N ASN A 7 -7.94 -18.73 -44.20
CA ASN A 7 -7.76 -19.60 -43.04
C ASN A 7 -7.92 -18.75 -41.78
N MET A 8 -8.90 -19.08 -40.93
CA MET A 8 -9.02 -18.51 -39.59
C MET A 8 -7.97 -19.17 -38.69
N SER A 9 -7.09 -18.37 -38.10
CA SER A 9 -6.20 -18.82 -37.02
C SER A 9 -6.82 -18.47 -35.67
N TYR A 10 -6.77 -19.43 -34.74
CA TYR A 10 -7.12 -19.21 -33.34
C TYR A 10 -5.84 -19.16 -32.52
N ALA A 11 -5.77 -18.22 -31.58
CA ALA A 11 -4.68 -18.11 -30.61
C ALA A 11 -5.27 -17.81 -29.24
N ALA A 12 -4.62 -18.30 -28.19
CA ALA A 12 -4.96 -18.01 -26.80
C ALA A 12 -3.76 -17.32 -26.14
N PHE A 13 -4.02 -16.25 -25.40
CA PHE A 13 -3.02 -15.54 -24.62
C PHE A 13 -3.01 -16.03 -23.18
N LYS A 14 -1.82 -16.31 -22.65
CA LYS A 14 -1.62 -16.62 -21.24
C LYS A 14 -0.40 -15.85 -20.72
N MET A 15 -0.62 -15.08 -19.66
CA MET A 15 0.48 -14.40 -18.97
C MET A 15 1.18 -15.39 -18.01
N MET A 16 2.50 -15.53 -18.15
CA MET A 16 3.31 -16.46 -17.35
C MET A 16 4.02 -15.77 -16.18
N HIS A 17 4.33 -14.49 -16.33
CA HIS A 17 4.95 -13.64 -15.31
C HIS A 17 4.33 -12.26 -15.37
N TRP A 18 4.12 -11.66 -14.20
CA TRP A 18 3.50 -10.35 -14.08
C TRP A 18 4.52 -9.24 -14.32
N PRO A 19 4.08 -8.05 -14.77
CA PRO A 19 4.96 -6.89 -14.81
C PRO A 19 5.43 -6.58 -13.39
N THR A 20 6.74 -6.41 -13.22
CA THR A 20 7.37 -6.06 -11.94
C THR A 20 7.95 -4.64 -11.92
N GLY A 21 8.00 -3.98 -13.08
CA GLY A 21 8.45 -2.59 -13.18
C GLY A 21 7.40 -1.65 -12.60
N ILE A 22 7.77 -0.93 -11.54
CA ILE A 22 6.90 0.07 -10.91
C ILE A 22 6.96 1.37 -11.70
N GLU A 23 5.80 1.89 -12.08
CA GLU A 23 5.65 3.13 -12.85
C GLU A 23 5.18 4.30 -11.97
N HIS A 24 4.30 4.02 -11.01
CA HIS A 24 3.79 5.01 -10.08
C HIS A 24 3.76 4.46 -8.65
N CYS A 25 3.99 5.35 -7.69
CA CYS A 25 3.86 5.07 -6.27
C CYS A 25 3.17 6.23 -5.55
N ALA A 26 2.42 5.93 -4.51
CA ALA A 26 1.79 6.90 -3.63
C ALA A 26 1.62 6.32 -2.24
N SER A 27 1.46 7.18 -1.24
CA SER A 27 1.19 6.78 0.15
C SER A 27 -0.18 7.26 0.60
N GLY A 28 -0.93 6.42 1.31
CA GLY A 28 -2.25 6.79 1.84
C GLY A 28 -2.78 5.81 2.88
N PHE A 29 -3.76 6.24 3.64
CA PHE A 29 -4.47 5.47 4.65
C PHE A 29 -5.61 4.67 4.01
N ILE A 30 -5.25 3.61 3.28
CA ILE A 30 -6.19 2.82 2.47
C ILE A 30 -6.91 1.75 3.28
N THR A 31 -6.18 1.06 4.15
CA THR A 31 -6.65 -0.11 4.91
C THR A 31 -7.09 0.24 6.33
N HIS A 32 -6.65 1.38 6.84
CA HIS A 32 -6.91 1.85 8.19
C HIS A 32 -7.01 3.36 8.17
N SER A 33 -7.69 3.95 9.14
CA SER A 33 -7.77 5.41 9.29
C SER A 33 -6.56 5.93 10.08
N PRO A 34 -6.03 7.13 9.79
CA PRO A 34 -4.99 7.74 10.63
C PRO A 34 -5.46 7.96 12.08
N SER A 35 -6.77 7.97 12.33
CA SER A 35 -7.35 8.15 13.66
C SER A 35 -7.48 6.83 14.46
N ASP A 36 -7.35 5.65 13.84
CA ASP A 36 -7.51 4.37 14.54
C ASP A 36 -6.41 4.05 15.57
N SER A 37 -5.27 4.73 15.49
CA SER A 37 -4.18 4.62 16.47
C SER A 37 -4.35 5.52 17.70
N SER A 38 -5.41 6.34 17.75
CA SER A 38 -5.71 7.23 18.87
C SER A 38 -6.49 6.55 20.01
N SER A 39 -6.18 5.30 20.34
CA SER A 39 -6.57 4.80 21.68
C SER A 39 -5.73 5.56 22.71
N PRO A 40 -6.32 6.33 23.64
CA PRO A 40 -5.54 6.95 24.71
C PRO A 40 -4.95 5.82 25.55
N GLN A 41 -3.65 5.56 25.40
CA GLN A 41 -2.94 4.69 26.31
C GLN A 41 -2.87 5.46 27.63
N ILE A 42 -3.84 5.22 28.51
CA ILE A 42 -3.90 5.76 29.87
C ILE A 42 -2.55 5.43 30.51
N PRO A 43 -1.72 6.42 30.89
CA PRO A 43 -0.53 6.15 31.66
C PRO A 43 -0.97 5.46 32.96
N PRO A 44 -0.37 4.32 33.36
CA PRO A 44 -0.62 3.80 34.70
C PRO A 44 -0.27 4.90 35.69
N ALA A 45 -1.25 5.30 36.51
CA ALA A 45 -1.05 6.29 37.56
C ALA A 45 -0.01 5.76 38.55
N GLN A 46 1.25 6.16 38.38
CA GLN A 46 2.26 6.00 39.40
C GLN A 46 2.35 7.32 40.17
N ALA A 47 1.92 7.23 41.43
CA ALA A 47 2.07 8.27 42.42
C ALA A 47 3.56 8.59 42.67
N ASP A 48 3.83 9.88 42.86
CA ASP A 48 5.00 10.50 43.50
C ASP A 48 6.36 9.80 43.34
N ASP A 49 7.22 10.32 42.47
CA ASP A 49 8.50 10.86 42.95
C ASP A 49 9.09 11.87 41.95
N LEU A 50 9.61 12.96 42.50
CA LEU A 50 10.01 14.17 41.80
C LEU A 50 11.52 14.17 41.62
N ASP A 51 12.06 13.63 40.51
CA ASP A 51 13.37 14.04 40.04
C ASP A 51 13.69 13.68 38.57
N SER A 52 14.18 14.68 37.84
CA SER A 52 15.13 14.57 36.73
C SER A 52 14.70 13.89 35.40
N SER A 53 14.09 14.69 34.54
CA SER A 53 14.58 14.98 33.17
C SER A 53 15.14 13.85 32.30
N GLU A 54 14.33 12.87 31.94
CA GLU A 54 14.57 12.05 30.75
C GLU A 54 13.23 11.54 30.22
N TRP A 55 12.39 12.44 29.71
CA TRP A 55 11.23 12.00 28.94
C TRP A 55 11.79 11.24 27.74
N SER A 56 11.76 9.91 27.86
CA SER A 56 12.08 8.98 26.78
C SER A 56 11.32 9.46 25.56
N THR A 57 12.03 10.13 24.66
CA THR A 57 11.51 10.47 23.34
C THR A 57 11.57 9.17 22.55
N GLN A 58 10.84 8.14 23.01
CA GLN A 58 10.36 7.10 22.13
C GLN A 58 9.54 7.86 21.11
N ARG A 59 10.18 8.14 19.98
CA ARG A 59 9.62 8.77 18.81
C ARG A 59 8.58 7.77 18.30
N ARG A 60 7.42 7.73 18.95
CA ARG A 60 6.35 6.79 18.61
C ARG A 60 5.97 7.10 17.19
N VAL A 61 6.41 6.24 16.27
CA VAL A 61 6.12 6.39 14.86
C VAL A 61 4.60 6.45 14.75
N GLY A 62 4.10 7.55 14.19
CA GLY A 62 2.67 7.73 13.96
C GLY A 62 2.10 6.61 13.08
N PRO A 63 0.78 6.56 12.86
CA PRO A 63 0.19 5.56 11.99
C PRO A 63 0.86 5.61 10.60
N VAL A 64 1.40 4.47 10.17
CA VAL A 64 2.21 4.40 8.95
C VAL A 64 1.27 4.16 7.76
N PRO A 65 1.24 5.06 6.76
CA PRO A 65 0.36 4.89 5.61
C PRO A 65 0.73 3.66 4.79
N ASN A 66 -0.25 3.14 4.04
CA ASN A 66 0.00 2.11 3.04
C ASN A 66 0.83 2.67 1.88
N LEU A 67 1.69 1.83 1.31
CA LEU A 67 2.37 2.11 0.05
C LEU A 67 1.54 1.51 -1.10
N VAL A 68 1.07 2.36 -1.99
CA VAL A 68 0.32 1.97 -3.19
C VAL A 68 1.25 2.08 -4.38
N VAL A 69 1.36 1.02 -5.17
CA VAL A 69 2.21 1.00 -6.37
C VAL A 69 1.45 0.45 -7.57
N THR A 70 1.81 0.90 -8.75
CA THR A 70 1.30 0.36 -10.01
C THR A 70 2.43 -0.12 -10.90
N ALA A 71 2.26 -1.31 -11.45
CA ALA A 71 3.13 -1.90 -12.47
C ALA A 71 2.28 -2.20 -13.71
N ALA A 72 2.33 -1.31 -14.72
CA ALA A 72 1.49 -1.36 -15.90
C ALA A 72 -0.01 -1.47 -15.57
N ASN A 73 -0.58 -2.67 -15.66
CA ASN A 73 -1.99 -2.96 -15.43
C ASN A 73 -2.25 -3.72 -14.11
N VAL A 74 -1.30 -3.65 -13.17
CA VAL A 74 -1.41 -4.23 -11.84
C VAL A 74 -1.28 -3.12 -10.81
N LEU A 75 -2.20 -3.08 -9.85
CA LEU A 75 -2.14 -2.22 -8.68
C LEU A 75 -1.85 -3.11 -7.47
N GLU A 76 -0.92 -2.70 -6.61
CA GLU A 76 -0.55 -3.41 -5.39
C GLU A 76 -0.54 -2.42 -4.22
N VAL A 77 -1.09 -2.86 -3.09
CA VAL A 77 -1.11 -2.09 -1.84
C VAL A 77 -0.33 -2.86 -0.79
N TYR A 78 0.67 -2.19 -0.22
CA TYR A 78 1.57 -2.73 0.78
C TYR A 78 1.35 -2.06 2.14
N LEU A 79 1.49 -2.83 3.21
CA LEU A 79 1.72 -2.34 4.56
C LEU A 79 3.22 -2.18 4.77
N VAL A 80 3.62 -1.07 5.37
CA VAL A 80 5.00 -0.83 5.79
C VAL A 80 5.10 -1.25 7.25
N ARG A 81 5.84 -2.33 7.52
CA ARG A 81 6.16 -2.76 8.88
C ARG A 81 7.54 -2.29 9.26
N ILE A 82 7.62 -1.51 10.33
CA ILE A 82 8.87 -0.97 10.85
C ILE A 82 9.35 -1.92 11.96
N GLN A 83 10.63 -2.26 11.92
CA GLN A 83 11.32 -3.02 12.96
C GLN A 83 12.18 -2.05 13.75
N GLU A 84 11.79 -1.80 14.99
CA GLU A 84 12.58 -1.02 15.95
C GLU A 84 13.72 -1.91 16.48
N ASP A 85 14.91 -1.34 16.67
CA ASP A 85 16.04 -2.06 17.28
C ASP A 85 15.76 -2.18 18.79
N ASP A 86 15.55 -3.40 19.29
CA ASP A 86 15.45 -3.63 20.74
C ASP A 86 16.86 -3.65 21.31
N ASP A 87 17.27 -2.55 21.93
CA ASP A 87 18.60 -2.30 22.55
C ASP A 87 18.89 -3.21 23.79
N ARG A 88 18.46 -4.48 23.77
CA ARG A 88 18.59 -5.43 24.90
C ARG A 88 19.38 -6.70 24.64
N ILE A 89 20.11 -6.81 23.52
CA ILE A 89 21.02 -7.95 23.31
C ILE A 89 22.40 -7.43 22.87
N PRO A 90 23.45 -7.58 23.71
CA PRO A 90 24.81 -7.27 23.26
C PRO A 90 25.21 -8.29 22.19
N ARG A 91 25.42 -7.79 20.97
CA ARG A 91 25.91 -8.58 19.83
C ARG A 91 27.26 -9.21 20.15
N SER A 92 27.34 -10.54 20.06
CA SER A 92 28.62 -11.25 19.90
C SER A 92 29.19 -10.91 18.53
N THR A 93 30.43 -10.41 18.52
CA THR A 93 31.24 -10.12 17.34
C THR A 93 31.33 -11.29 16.37
N GLY A 94 30.79 -11.13 15.16
CA GLY A 94 30.98 -12.04 14.03
C GLY A 94 30.15 -11.62 12.82
N ASP A 95 30.83 -11.27 11.73
CA ASP A 95 30.32 -11.07 10.36
C ASP A 95 29.53 -9.79 10.06
N GLN A 96 30.30 -8.71 9.92
CA GLN A 96 29.93 -7.51 9.16
C GLN A 96 30.00 -7.81 7.65
N HIS A 97 28.90 -8.21 7.02
CA HIS A 97 28.73 -8.12 5.56
C HIS A 97 27.28 -7.78 5.22
N GLY A 98 27.02 -6.51 4.92
CA GLY A 98 25.73 -6.05 4.37
C GLY A 98 25.33 -4.69 4.94
N GLY A 99 25.80 -3.63 4.29
CA GLY A 99 25.53 -2.25 4.70
C GLY A 99 24.04 -1.91 4.72
N GLY A 100 23.56 -1.57 5.91
CA GLY A 100 22.32 -0.83 6.13
C GLY A 100 22.57 0.09 7.31
N GLY A 101 22.87 1.36 7.03
CA GLY A 101 23.11 2.35 8.08
C GLY A 101 21.86 2.54 8.93
N THR A 102 22.01 2.51 10.25
CA THR A 102 20.97 2.86 11.21
C THR A 102 20.55 4.31 10.99
N MET A 103 19.45 4.53 10.27
CA MET A 103 18.77 5.81 10.25
C MET A 103 17.79 5.82 11.43
N ASP A 104 18.09 6.64 12.43
CA ASP A 104 17.12 7.07 13.45
C ASP A 104 16.55 5.96 14.37
N GLY A 105 17.35 4.97 14.77
CA GLY A 105 16.94 3.95 15.76
C GLY A 105 16.03 2.84 15.21
N LEU A 106 15.82 2.79 13.90
CA LEU A 106 15.07 1.72 13.24
C LEU A 106 16.03 0.64 12.71
N ALA A 107 15.88 -0.59 13.20
CA ALA A 107 16.66 -1.76 12.75
C ALA A 107 16.35 -2.16 11.30
N GLY A 108 15.16 -1.81 10.80
CA GLY A 108 14.77 -2.04 9.41
C GLY A 108 13.29 -1.77 9.13
N ALA A 109 12.89 -1.92 7.87
CA ALA A 109 11.48 -1.91 7.47
C ALA A 109 11.24 -2.98 6.40
N ARG A 110 10.05 -3.59 6.41
CA ARG A 110 9.61 -4.56 5.41
C ARG A 110 8.25 -4.20 4.85
N LEU A 111 8.04 -4.54 3.59
CA LEU A 111 6.77 -4.38 2.90
C LEU A 111 5.99 -5.70 2.93
N GLU A 112 4.71 -5.62 3.27
CA GLU A 112 3.79 -6.76 3.23
C GLU A 112 2.65 -6.47 2.28
N LEU A 113 2.51 -7.29 1.24
CA LEU A 113 1.43 -7.15 0.28
C LEU A 113 0.09 -7.43 0.96
N VAL A 114 -0.81 -6.44 0.96
CA VAL A 114 -2.15 -6.56 1.53
C VAL A 114 -3.14 -7.01 0.47
N CYS A 115 -3.21 -6.25 -0.61
CA CYS A 115 -4.11 -6.53 -1.71
C CYS A 115 -3.44 -6.17 -3.02
N HIS A 116 -3.80 -6.91 -4.06
CA HIS A 116 -3.46 -6.59 -5.42
C HIS A 116 -4.73 -6.58 -6.24
N TYR A 117 -4.86 -5.61 -7.14
CA TYR A 117 -5.98 -5.49 -8.05
C TYR A 117 -5.45 -5.57 -9.47
N ARG A 118 -6.04 -6.49 -10.25
CA ARG A 118 -5.72 -6.66 -11.65
C ARG A 118 -6.82 -6.05 -12.48
N PHE A 119 -6.43 -5.22 -13.43
CA PHE A 119 -7.37 -4.68 -14.42
C PHE A 119 -7.70 -5.71 -15.53
N LEU A 120 -7.56 -7.01 -15.24
CA LEU A 120 -7.78 -8.11 -16.18
C LEU A 120 -9.19 -8.68 -16.02
N ASN A 121 -10.07 -8.37 -16.97
CA ASN A 121 -11.34 -9.08 -17.23
C ASN A 121 -12.39 -9.08 -16.10
N SER A 122 -12.55 -7.98 -15.36
CA SER A 122 -13.74 -7.86 -14.51
C SER A 122 -14.96 -7.51 -15.37
N SER A 123 -16.00 -8.32 -15.23
CA SER A 123 -17.29 -8.27 -15.92
C SER A 123 -18.17 -7.10 -15.47
N CYS A 124 -17.57 -5.99 -15.05
CA CYS A 124 -18.28 -4.74 -14.83
C CYS A 124 -18.46 -4.01 -16.16
N PHE A 125 -19.65 -3.45 -16.35
CA PHE A 125 -20.27 -2.91 -17.57
C PHE A 125 -19.49 -1.78 -18.31
N PHE A 126 -18.24 -1.51 -17.89
CA PHE A 126 -17.21 -0.74 -18.60
C PHE A 126 -16.05 -1.67 -18.98
N SER A 127 -16.30 -2.56 -19.93
CA SER A 127 -15.36 -3.53 -20.50
C SER A 127 -14.24 -2.86 -21.32
N SER A 128 -13.38 -2.07 -20.67
CA SER A 128 -12.18 -1.49 -21.29
C SER A 128 -11.08 -1.11 -20.31
N LEU A 129 -11.05 -1.64 -19.08
CA LEU A 129 -9.89 -1.51 -18.19
C LEU A 129 -8.68 -2.35 -18.64
N HIS A 130 -8.56 -2.63 -19.95
CA HIS A 130 -7.39 -3.27 -20.55
C HIS A 130 -6.31 -2.22 -20.85
N GLY A 131 -5.99 -1.37 -19.88
CA GLY A 131 -5.10 -0.23 -20.06
C GLY A 131 -4.06 -0.16 -18.95
N ASN A 132 -2.84 0.23 -19.32
CA ASN A 132 -1.83 0.59 -18.34
C ASN A 132 -2.26 1.86 -17.61
N VAL A 133 -1.95 1.92 -16.32
CA VAL A 133 -2.14 3.12 -15.52
C VAL A 133 -1.19 4.20 -16.06
N GLN A 134 -1.72 5.40 -16.29
CA GLN A 134 -0.95 6.58 -16.72
C GLN A 134 -0.71 7.57 -15.58
N SER A 135 -1.60 7.57 -14.58
CA SER A 135 -1.47 8.40 -13.40
C SER A 135 -2.20 7.76 -12.21
N LEU A 136 -1.63 7.97 -11.04
CA LEU A 136 -2.10 7.50 -9.74
C LEU A 136 -2.20 8.70 -8.80
N ALA A 137 -3.33 8.83 -8.10
CA ALA A 137 -3.53 9.81 -7.05
C ALA A 137 -4.28 9.20 -5.86
N ILE A 138 -3.97 9.68 -4.67
CA ILE A 138 -4.69 9.33 -3.44
C ILE A 138 -5.63 10.48 -3.10
N LEU A 139 -6.90 10.16 -2.89
CA LEU A 139 -7.94 11.10 -2.52
C LEU A 139 -8.28 10.92 -1.04
N SER A 140 -7.84 11.88 -0.24
CA SER A 140 -8.29 11.99 1.14
C SER A 140 -9.65 12.68 1.18
N LEU A 141 -10.69 11.90 1.46
CA LEU A 141 -12.03 12.44 1.67
C LEU A 141 -12.03 13.19 3.00
N GLY A 142 -12.26 14.51 2.93
CA GLY A 142 -12.18 15.41 4.08
C GLY A 142 -12.95 14.94 5.32
N VAL A 143 -12.47 15.40 6.47
CA VAL A 143 -12.96 15.16 7.83
C VAL A 143 -14.40 15.67 7.96
N ASP A 144 -15.38 14.84 7.61
CA ASP A 144 -16.77 15.04 7.99
C ASP A 144 -17.10 14.14 9.18
N ASP A 145 -17.78 14.73 10.14
CA ASP A 145 -17.62 14.62 11.60
C ASP A 145 -17.95 13.27 12.27
N HIS A 146 -18.18 12.16 11.55
CA HIS A 146 -18.63 10.93 12.20
C HIS A 146 -18.16 9.60 11.61
N ASN A 147 -17.26 9.59 10.61
CA ASN A 147 -16.80 8.32 10.05
C ASN A 147 -15.30 8.27 9.87
N LYS A 148 -14.68 7.18 10.35
CA LYS A 148 -13.26 6.83 10.17
C LYS A 148 -12.96 6.63 8.68
N ARG A 149 -12.89 7.72 7.94
CA ARG A 149 -12.87 7.68 6.48
C ARG A 149 -11.46 7.37 6.00
N ARG A 150 -11.35 6.34 5.18
CA ARG A 150 -10.11 5.89 4.54
C ARG A 150 -9.90 6.68 3.26
N ASP A 151 -8.65 6.74 2.82
CA ASP A 151 -8.31 7.33 1.54
C ASP A 151 -8.79 6.44 0.38
N SER A 152 -9.21 7.07 -0.72
CA SER A 152 -9.57 6.39 -1.96
C SER A 152 -8.43 6.49 -2.97
N ILE A 153 -8.34 5.53 -3.88
CA ILE A 153 -7.32 5.51 -4.94
C ILE A 153 -7.97 5.95 -6.24
N MET A 154 -7.43 6.99 -6.87
CA MET A 154 -7.86 7.43 -8.20
C MET A 154 -6.81 7.07 -9.24
N LEU A 155 -7.26 6.48 -10.33
CA LEU A 155 -6.43 6.03 -11.44
C LEU A 155 -6.90 6.68 -12.73
N ALA A 156 -5.95 7.12 -13.55
CA ALA A 156 -6.20 7.59 -14.90
C ALA A 156 -5.50 6.67 -15.92
N PHE A 157 -6.17 6.47 -17.06
CA PHE A 157 -5.71 5.61 -18.15
C PHE A 157 -5.57 6.39 -19.45
N GLN A 158 -4.88 5.81 -20.42
CA GLN A 158 -4.54 6.45 -21.70
C GLN A 158 -5.74 6.97 -22.50
N ASP A 159 -6.92 6.36 -22.36
CA ASP A 159 -8.14 6.73 -23.09
C ASP A 159 -8.97 7.84 -22.39
N ALA A 160 -8.33 8.69 -21.57
CA ALA A 160 -9.02 9.68 -20.72
C ALA A 160 -10.08 9.06 -19.78
N LYS A 161 -9.88 7.78 -19.42
CA LYS A 161 -10.73 7.07 -18.46
C LYS A 161 -10.18 7.29 -17.05
N ILE A 162 -11.09 7.45 -16.09
CA ILE A 162 -10.77 7.59 -14.68
C ILE A 162 -11.52 6.51 -13.90
N THR A 163 -10.89 5.96 -12.87
CA THR A 163 -11.53 5.00 -11.96
C THR A 163 -11.16 5.34 -10.54
N VAL A 164 -12.14 5.29 -9.64
CA VAL A 164 -11.91 5.45 -8.20
C VAL A 164 -12.13 4.10 -7.53
N LEU A 165 -11.16 3.69 -6.72
CA LEU A 165 -11.16 2.44 -5.97
C LEU A 165 -11.22 2.75 -4.48
N GLU A 166 -12.09 2.03 -3.79
CA GLU A 166 -12.18 2.03 -2.33
C GLU A 166 -11.86 0.63 -1.80
N TYR A 167 -11.26 0.59 -0.61
CA TYR A 167 -10.96 -0.68 0.07
C TYR A 167 -12.18 -1.18 0.85
N ASP A 168 -12.59 -2.41 0.56
CA ASP A 168 -13.67 -3.12 1.24
C ASP A 168 -13.07 -4.06 2.30
N ASP A 169 -13.32 -3.78 3.58
CA ASP A 169 -12.79 -4.59 4.68
C ASP A 169 -13.42 -5.98 4.74
N SER A 170 -14.63 -6.15 4.19
CA SER A 170 -15.36 -7.40 4.28
C SER A 170 -14.78 -8.48 3.36
N SER A 171 -14.30 -8.07 2.18
CA SER A 171 -13.68 -8.96 1.20
C SER A 171 -12.15 -8.85 1.17
N HIS A 172 -11.58 -7.86 1.87
CA HIS A 172 -10.16 -7.48 1.77
C HIS A 172 -9.71 -7.17 0.33
N GLU A 173 -10.64 -6.69 -0.51
CA GLU A 173 -10.41 -6.39 -1.92
C GLU A 173 -10.70 -4.91 -2.24
N LEU A 174 -10.19 -4.45 -3.38
CA LEU A 174 -10.48 -3.12 -3.91
C LEU A 174 -11.74 -3.17 -4.78
N ARG A 175 -12.65 -2.23 -4.56
CA ARG A 175 -13.90 -2.12 -5.30
C ARG A 175 -14.00 -0.79 -6.01
N THR A 176 -14.52 -0.84 -7.24
CA THR A 176 -14.87 0.36 -8.00
C THR A 176 -16.18 0.95 -7.49
N ARG A 177 -16.21 2.27 -7.30
CA ARG A 177 -17.42 3.06 -7.04
C ARG A 177 -17.90 3.77 -8.29
#